data_AF-A0A7V7ZAC0-F1
#
_entry.id   AF-A0A7V7ZAC0-F1
#
_cell.length_a   1.000
_cell.length_b   1.000
_cell.length_c   1.000
_cell.angle_alpha   90.00
_cell.angle_beta   90.00
_cell.angle_gamma   90.00
#
_symmetry.space_group_name_H-M   'P 1'
#
loop_
_entity.id
_entity.type
_entity.pdbx_description
1 polymer ?
#
loop_
_entity_poly.entity_id
_entity_poly.type
_entity_poly.pdbx_seq_one_letter_code
_entity_poly.pdbx_strand_id
1 'polypeptide(L)'
;MLTATYSLVSLSVEQASVRVSLLSFQKYMQLQLRHQQQLSLVQLQFAGEWLSHFYQNGYWRKIDQYLIPAVRQAAPQADRLLAELNSLNLAALDSVNMVQQRVLTSLGSAMQQPAALSAAIDSFCAALMARLEKEERELFALARQVIAGDAWFAIAHQLLAQDAQARENRRAGAKVLPFVLPADGAPLATLMPAPAKRQA
;
A
#
# COMPACT_ATOMS: atom_id res chain seq x y z
N MET A 1 28.52 -7.24 1.73
CA MET A 1 27.58 -7.97 0.84
C MET A 1 26.39 -8.62 1.57
N LEU A 2 26.55 -9.09 2.81
CA LEU A 2 25.44 -9.69 3.59
C LEU A 2 24.33 -8.70 3.94
N THR A 3 24.67 -7.48 4.39
CA THR A 3 23.69 -6.43 4.76
C THR A 3 22.71 -6.12 3.64
N ALA A 4 23.22 -5.91 2.42
CA ALA A 4 22.41 -5.72 1.21
C ALA A 4 21.43 -6.88 0.99
N THR A 5 21.90 -8.11 1.18
CA THR A 5 21.09 -9.32 0.97
C THR A 5 19.97 -9.40 2.01
N TYR A 6 20.27 -9.18 3.30
CA TYR A 6 19.25 -9.19 4.34
C TYR A 6 18.24 -8.05 4.18
N SER A 7 18.68 -6.84 3.84
CA SER A 7 17.79 -5.71 3.60
C SER A 7 16.83 -5.98 2.43
N LEU A 8 17.35 -6.47 1.31
CA LEU A 8 16.51 -6.80 0.14
C LEU A 8 15.54 -7.95 0.43
N VAL A 9 16.00 -9.00 1.13
CA VAL A 9 15.10 -10.09 1.55
C VAL A 9 13.99 -9.60 2.47
N SER A 10 14.32 -8.74 3.44
CA SER A 10 13.31 -8.14 4.33
C SER A 10 12.27 -7.35 3.54
N LEU A 11 12.72 -6.52 2.60
CA LEU A 11 11.84 -5.76 1.71
C LEU A 11 10.96 -6.68 0.84
N SER A 12 11.52 -7.75 0.28
CA SER A 12 10.75 -8.74 -0.49
C SER A 12 9.68 -9.46 0.35
N VAL A 13 9.97 -9.76 1.63
CA VAL A 13 8.99 -10.37 2.53
C VAL A 13 7.84 -9.41 2.84
N GLU A 14 8.15 -8.15 3.13
CA GLU A 14 7.13 -7.11 3.32
C GLU A 14 6.28 -6.93 2.05
N GLN A 15 6.93 -6.87 0.89
CA GLN A 15 6.29 -6.79 -0.41
C GLN A 15 5.36 -7.96 -0.71
N ALA A 16 5.75 -9.19 -0.35
CA ALA A 16 4.88 -10.35 -0.49
C ALA A 16 3.61 -10.21 0.36
N SER A 17 3.71 -9.68 1.57
CA SER A 17 2.55 -9.37 2.43
C SER A 17 1.66 -8.29 1.82
N VAL A 18 2.26 -7.26 1.22
CA VAL A 18 1.55 -6.19 0.49
C VAL A 18 0.79 -6.76 -0.71
N ARG A 19 1.40 -7.64 -1.51
CA ARG A 19 0.74 -8.32 -2.65
C ARG A 19 -0.47 -9.12 -2.20
N VAL A 20 -0.32 -9.94 -1.16
CA VAL A 20 -1.44 -10.74 -0.62
C VAL A 20 -2.58 -9.84 -0.18
N SER A 21 -2.27 -8.72 0.49
CA SER A 21 -3.27 -7.75 0.93
C SER A 21 -4.00 -7.09 -0.24
N LEU A 22 -3.28 -6.69 -1.29
CA LEU A 22 -3.86 -6.10 -2.51
C LEU A 22 -4.78 -7.09 -3.24
N LEU A 23 -4.32 -8.34 -3.42
CA LEU A 23 -5.13 -9.37 -4.08
C LEU A 23 -6.38 -9.72 -3.27
N SER A 24 -6.28 -9.74 -1.93
CA SER A 24 -7.42 -10.01 -1.07
C SER A 24 -8.45 -8.88 -1.12
N PHE A 25 -7.98 -7.62 -1.10
CA PHE A 25 -8.82 -6.44 -1.28
C PHE A 25 -9.53 -6.47 -2.64
N GLN A 26 -8.79 -6.69 -3.73
CA GLN A 26 -9.36 -6.76 -5.07
C GLN A 26 -10.47 -7.81 -5.17
N LYS A 27 -10.20 -9.03 -4.68
CA LYS A 27 -11.18 -10.12 -4.68
C LYS A 27 -12.44 -9.77 -3.87
N TYR A 28 -12.27 -9.18 -2.69
CA TYR A 28 -13.39 -8.74 -1.86
C TYR A 28 -14.25 -7.72 -2.60
N MET A 29 -13.64 -6.68 -3.17
CA MET A 29 -14.38 -5.63 -3.89
C MET A 29 -15.14 -6.22 -5.08
N GLN A 30 -14.49 -7.08 -5.87
CA GLN A 30 -15.13 -7.76 -7.00
C GLN A 30 -16.30 -8.64 -6.57
N LEU A 31 -16.19 -9.35 -5.45
CA LEU A 31 -17.27 -10.16 -4.89
C LEU A 31 -18.48 -9.29 -4.52
N GLN A 32 -18.25 -8.19 -3.79
CA GLN A 32 -19.33 -7.28 -3.38
C GLN A 32 -20.04 -6.64 -4.58
N LEU A 33 -19.28 -6.20 -5.59
CA LEU A 33 -19.81 -5.64 -6.84
C LEU A 33 -20.64 -6.66 -7.63
N ARG A 34 -20.24 -7.94 -7.64
CA ARG A 34 -21.00 -9.02 -8.30
C ARG A 34 -22.33 -9.32 -7.60
N HIS A 35 -22.35 -9.30 -6.27
CA HIS A 35 -23.57 -9.65 -5.51
C HIS A 35 -24.60 -8.51 -5.44
N GLN A 36 -24.17 -7.26 -5.29
CA GLN A 36 -25.09 -6.15 -4.99
C GLN A 36 -25.32 -5.21 -6.17
N GLN A 37 -24.63 -5.39 -7.31
CA GLN A 37 -24.57 -4.47 -8.47
C GLN A 37 -24.08 -3.05 -8.15
N GLN A 38 -24.11 -2.62 -6.89
CA GLN A 38 -23.61 -1.38 -6.33
C GLN A 38 -23.03 -1.65 -4.95
N LEU A 39 -22.04 -0.87 -4.54
CA LEU A 39 -21.50 -0.94 -3.18
C LEU A 39 -22.33 -0.07 -2.24
N SER A 40 -22.59 -0.59 -1.05
CA SER A 40 -23.14 0.22 0.05
C SER A 40 -22.15 1.33 0.47
N LEU A 41 -22.69 2.40 1.08
CA LEU A 41 -21.87 3.50 1.61
C LEU A 41 -20.79 3.00 2.59
N VAL A 42 -21.12 2.00 3.41
CA VAL A 42 -20.19 1.43 4.39
C VAL A 42 -19.02 0.72 3.69
N GLN A 43 -19.29 -0.03 2.61
CA GLN A 43 -18.25 -0.68 1.82
C GLN A 43 -17.37 0.33 1.08
N LEU A 44 -17.96 1.43 0.62
CA LEU A 44 -17.24 2.55 0.01
C LEU A 44 -16.30 3.25 1.00
N GLN A 45 -16.79 3.55 2.20
CA GLN A 45 -15.98 4.12 3.28
C GLN A 45 -14.85 3.18 3.67
N PHE A 46 -15.15 1.89 3.85
CA PHE A 46 -14.14 0.87 4.13
C PHE A 46 -13.07 0.80 3.03
N ALA A 47 -13.45 0.83 1.76
CA ALA A 47 -12.49 0.85 0.66
C ALA A 47 -11.61 2.10 0.70
N GLY A 48 -12.19 3.29 0.91
CA GLY A 48 -11.45 4.54 1.02
C GLY A 48 -10.47 4.58 2.21
N GLU A 49 -10.91 4.12 3.38
CA GLU A 49 -10.08 4.01 4.58
C GLU A 49 -8.96 3.00 4.39
N TRP A 50 -9.27 1.84 3.83
CA TRP A 50 -8.28 0.81 3.57
C TRP A 50 -7.20 1.28 2.60
N LEU A 51 -7.58 1.92 1.50
CA LEU A 51 -6.64 2.51 0.53
C LEU A 51 -5.75 3.57 1.16
N SER A 52 -6.34 4.45 1.97
CA SER A 52 -5.60 5.51 2.67
C SER A 52 -4.58 4.92 3.65
N HIS A 53 -5.01 3.95 4.46
CA HIS A 53 -4.15 3.26 5.41
C HIS A 53 -3.06 2.45 4.71
N PHE A 54 -3.39 1.78 3.60
CA PHE A 54 -2.47 1.00 2.80
C PHE A 54 -1.29 1.85 2.29
N TYR A 55 -1.55 3.06 1.78
CA TYR A 55 -0.50 3.99 1.37
C TYR A 55 0.30 4.58 2.52
N GLN A 56 -0.33 4.76 3.67
CA GLN A 56 0.34 5.29 4.86
C GLN A 56 1.23 4.23 5.54
N ASN A 57 1.05 2.95 5.22
CA ASN A 57 1.87 1.87 5.75
C ASN A 57 3.33 1.96 5.27
N GLY A 58 4.23 1.47 6.14
CA GLY A 58 5.66 1.73 6.06
C GLY A 58 6.38 1.17 4.82
N TYR A 59 5.84 0.16 4.14
CA TYR A 59 6.53 -0.49 3.01
C TYR A 59 6.88 0.50 1.88
N TRP A 60 5.89 1.24 1.38
CA TRP A 60 6.10 2.21 0.30
C TRP A 60 7.07 3.31 0.71
N ARG A 61 6.96 3.75 1.97
CA ARG A 61 7.86 4.75 2.54
C ARG A 61 9.30 4.25 2.60
N LYS A 62 9.56 2.99 2.92
CA LYS A 62 10.92 2.43 2.97
C LYS A 62 11.61 2.49 1.62
N ILE A 63 10.94 2.07 0.55
CA ILE A 63 11.49 2.10 -0.80
C ILE A 63 11.71 3.54 -1.27
N ASP A 64 10.69 4.40 -1.12
CA ASP A 64 10.74 5.78 -1.58
C ASP A 64 11.72 6.65 -0.79
N GLN A 65 11.88 6.42 0.51
CA GLN A 65 12.74 7.24 1.38
C GLN A 65 14.20 6.80 1.38
N TYR A 66 14.48 5.50 1.20
CA TYR A 66 15.83 4.97 1.41
C TYR A 66 16.43 4.34 0.16
N LEU A 67 15.66 3.52 -0.57
CA LEU A 67 16.22 2.78 -1.69
C LEU A 67 16.29 3.61 -2.96
N ILE A 68 15.21 4.30 -3.33
CA ILE A 68 15.17 5.15 -4.53
C ILE A 68 16.24 6.27 -4.49
N PRO A 69 16.41 7.03 -3.39
CA PRO A 69 17.43 8.07 -3.34
C PRO A 69 18.84 7.51 -3.43
N ALA A 70 19.11 6.37 -2.79
CA ALA A 70 20.43 5.72 -2.84
C ALA A 70 20.76 5.22 -4.26
N VAL A 71 19.80 4.62 -4.97
CA VAL A 71 19.98 4.21 -6.37
C VAL A 71 20.19 5.42 -7.26
N ARG A 72 19.40 6.50 -7.10
CA ARG A 72 19.56 7.73 -7.89
C ARG A 72 20.94 8.34 -7.73
N GLN A 73 21.45 8.38 -6.49
CA GLN A 73 22.79 8.90 -6.21
C GLN A 73 23.90 8.03 -6.79
N ALA A 74 23.75 6.70 -6.73
CA ALA A 74 24.76 5.75 -7.16
C ALA A 74 24.75 5.48 -8.68
N ALA A 75 23.61 5.66 -9.35
CA ALA A 75 23.44 5.37 -10.77
C ALA A 75 22.46 6.36 -11.42
N PRO A 76 22.94 7.51 -11.90
CA PRO A 76 22.10 8.49 -12.61
C PRO A 76 21.38 7.91 -13.85
N GLN A 77 21.99 6.91 -14.51
CA GLN A 77 21.36 6.18 -15.62
C GLN A 77 20.09 5.41 -15.22
N ALA A 78 19.82 5.25 -13.92
CA ALA A 78 18.60 4.63 -13.41
C ALA A 78 17.37 5.53 -13.52
N ASP A 79 17.51 6.80 -13.88
CA ASP A 79 16.41 7.78 -13.87
C ASP A 79 15.18 7.34 -14.66
N ARG A 80 15.37 6.62 -15.77
CA ARG A 80 14.24 6.04 -16.52
C ARG A 80 13.44 5.05 -15.67
N LEU A 81 14.11 4.09 -15.03
CA LEU A 81 13.46 3.11 -14.15
C LEU A 81 12.74 3.81 -12.99
N LEU A 82 13.40 4.80 -12.38
CA LEU A 82 12.83 5.55 -11.26
C LEU A 82 11.60 6.39 -11.69
N ALA A 83 11.63 6.95 -12.90
CA ALA A 83 10.50 7.66 -13.48
C ALA A 83 9.33 6.72 -13.78
N GLU A 84 9.60 5.52 -14.31
CA GLU A 84 8.58 4.50 -14.56
C GLU A 84 7.91 4.04 -13.24
N LEU A 85 8.69 3.79 -12.19
CA LEU A 85 8.16 3.47 -10.84
C LEU A 85 7.31 4.60 -10.28
N ASN A 86 7.76 5.85 -10.43
CA ASN A 86 6.99 7.02 -10.00
C ASN A 86 5.68 7.16 -10.80
N SER A 87 5.70 6.87 -12.10
CA SER A 87 4.49 6.93 -12.94
C SER A 87 3.43 5.91 -12.50
N LEU A 88 3.84 4.70 -12.12
CA LEU A 88 2.95 3.68 -11.57
C LEU A 88 2.39 4.11 -10.21
N ASN A 89 3.20 4.79 -9.39
CA ASN A 89 2.74 5.35 -8.12
C ASN A 89 1.67 6.42 -8.33
N LEU A 90 1.90 7.35 -9.25
CA LEU A 90 0.95 8.42 -9.58
C LEU A 90 -0.36 7.84 -10.11
N ALA A 91 -0.31 6.86 -11.03
CA ALA A 91 -1.51 6.21 -11.55
C ALA A 91 -2.34 5.53 -10.45
N ALA A 92 -1.67 4.92 -9.47
CA ALA A 92 -2.34 4.32 -8.33
C ALA A 92 -2.93 5.37 -7.36
N LEU A 93 -2.23 6.49 -7.14
CA LEU A 93 -2.75 7.61 -6.33
C LEU A 93 -3.97 8.28 -6.99
N ASP A 94 -3.94 8.48 -8.30
CA ASP A 94 -5.07 9.02 -9.07
C ASP A 94 -6.31 8.13 -8.92
N SER A 95 -6.11 6.82 -8.96
CA SER A 95 -7.17 5.84 -8.73
C SER A 95 -7.74 5.92 -7.31
N VAL A 96 -6.91 6.13 -6.29
CA VAL A 96 -7.38 6.35 -4.90
C VAL A 96 -8.15 7.65 -4.76
N ASN A 97 -7.66 8.75 -5.34
CA ASN A 97 -8.36 10.02 -5.34
C ASN A 97 -9.75 9.88 -5.99
N MET A 98 -9.85 9.12 -7.08
CA MET A 98 -11.12 8.82 -7.73
C MET A 98 -12.08 8.01 -6.83
N VAL A 99 -11.57 7.04 -6.08
CA VAL A 99 -12.37 6.28 -5.10
C VAL A 99 -12.83 7.19 -3.96
N GLN A 100 -11.95 8.02 -3.40
CA GLN A 100 -12.26 8.94 -2.30
C GLN A 100 -13.28 10.01 -2.73
N GLN A 101 -13.11 10.61 -3.91
CA GLN A 101 -14.09 11.56 -4.46
C GLN A 101 -15.48 10.93 -4.57
N ARG A 102 -15.56 9.64 -4.96
CA ARG A 102 -16.84 8.93 -5.02
C ARG A 102 -17.46 8.69 -3.65
N VAL A 103 -16.68 8.44 -2.61
CA VAL A 103 -17.15 8.36 -1.22
C VAL A 103 -17.77 9.70 -0.80
N LEU A 104 -17.16 10.83 -1.19
CA LEU A 104 -17.67 12.16 -0.87
C LEU A 104 -18.94 12.49 -1.66
N THR A 105 -19.02 12.13 -2.94
CA THR A 105 -20.20 12.42 -3.78
C THR A 105 -21.39 11.51 -3.49
N SER A 106 -21.17 10.26 -3.04
CA SER A 106 -22.25 9.34 -2.66
C SER A 106 -22.98 9.77 -1.39
N LEU A 107 -22.36 10.62 -0.56
CA LEU A 107 -23.03 11.30 0.55
C LEU A 107 -24.02 12.38 0.09
N GLY A 108 -23.98 12.80 -1.19
CA GLY A 108 -24.78 13.90 -1.73
C GLY A 108 -25.65 13.58 -2.95
N SER A 109 -25.51 12.43 -3.62
CA SER A 109 -26.33 12.09 -4.80
C SER A 109 -26.49 10.58 -5.04
N ALA A 110 -27.66 10.19 -5.54
CA ALA A 110 -28.13 8.80 -5.68
C ALA A 110 -27.69 8.07 -6.98
N MET A 111 -26.89 8.70 -7.85
CA MET A 111 -26.40 8.06 -9.07
C MET A 111 -24.97 7.57 -8.93
N GLN A 112 -24.80 6.39 -8.32
CA GLN A 112 -23.54 5.66 -8.41
C GLN A 112 -23.43 4.94 -9.75
N GLN A 113 -22.31 5.14 -10.46
CA GLN A 113 -21.90 4.30 -11.59
C GLN A 113 -20.98 3.18 -11.08
N PRO A 114 -21.51 2.00 -10.75
CA PRO A 114 -20.73 0.90 -10.15
C PRO A 114 -19.57 0.43 -11.04
N ALA A 115 -19.74 0.47 -12.36
CA ALA A 115 -18.72 0.07 -13.32
C ALA A 115 -17.46 0.94 -13.24
N ALA A 116 -17.62 2.25 -13.11
CA ALA A 116 -16.50 3.19 -13.07
C ALA A 116 -15.70 3.07 -11.76
N LEU A 117 -16.36 2.65 -10.67
CA LEU A 117 -15.71 2.36 -9.40
C LEU A 117 -14.94 1.05 -9.41
N SER A 118 -15.54 -0.01 -9.95
CA SER A 118 -14.84 -1.28 -10.16
C SER A 118 -13.57 -1.05 -10.97
N ALA A 119 -13.68 -0.31 -12.08
CA ALA A 119 -12.54 0.00 -12.93
C ALA A 119 -11.43 0.77 -12.19
N ALA A 120 -11.78 1.71 -11.30
CA ALA A 120 -10.80 2.44 -10.51
C ALA A 120 -10.08 1.54 -9.49
N ILE A 121 -10.81 0.65 -8.82
CA ILE A 121 -10.24 -0.32 -7.88
C ILE A 121 -9.32 -1.30 -8.62
N ASP A 122 -9.74 -1.82 -9.77
CA ASP A 122 -8.94 -2.73 -10.58
C ASP A 122 -7.69 -2.02 -11.14
N SER A 123 -7.82 -0.78 -11.61
CA SER A 123 -6.69 0.04 -12.07
C SER A 123 -5.69 0.33 -10.96
N PHE A 124 -6.16 0.66 -9.76
CA PHE A 124 -5.34 0.82 -8.56
C PHE A 124 -4.53 -0.45 -8.25
N CYS A 125 -5.21 -1.59 -8.12
CA CYS A 125 -4.57 -2.86 -7.81
C CYS A 125 -3.56 -3.26 -8.90
N ALA A 126 -3.89 -3.06 -10.18
CA ALA A 126 -3.01 -3.37 -11.30
C ALA A 126 -1.75 -2.50 -11.30
N ALA A 127 -1.89 -1.18 -11.11
CA ALA A 127 -0.77 -0.25 -11.09
C ALA A 127 0.22 -0.57 -9.95
N LEU A 128 -0.30 -0.87 -8.76
CA LEU A 128 0.56 -1.26 -7.64
C LEU A 128 1.20 -2.62 -7.83
N MET A 129 0.47 -3.62 -8.32
CA MET A 129 1.06 -4.93 -8.61
C MET A 129 2.20 -4.82 -9.62
N ALA A 130 2.02 -4.01 -10.67
CA ALA A 130 3.06 -3.72 -11.65
C ALA A 130 4.26 -3.00 -11.02
N ARG A 131 4.01 -2.03 -10.12
CA ARG A 131 5.07 -1.34 -9.37
C ARG A 131 5.89 -2.32 -8.55
N LEU A 132 5.23 -3.18 -7.77
CA LEU A 132 5.87 -4.21 -6.95
C LEU A 132 6.73 -5.15 -7.82
N GLU A 133 6.16 -5.70 -8.89
CA GLU A 133 6.89 -6.57 -9.82
C GLU A 133 8.16 -5.90 -10.38
N LYS A 134 8.06 -4.62 -10.73
CA LYS A 134 9.18 -3.85 -11.26
C LYS A 134 10.24 -3.53 -10.19
N GLU A 135 9.82 -3.24 -8.96
CA GLU A 135 10.74 -3.06 -7.83
C GLU A 135 11.57 -4.33 -7.58
N GLU A 136 10.93 -5.49 -7.55
CA GLU A 136 11.65 -6.76 -7.30
C GLU A 136 12.57 -7.17 -8.46
N ARG A 137 12.09 -7.06 -9.71
CA ARG A 137 12.85 -7.53 -10.88
C ARG A 137 13.99 -6.59 -11.26
N GLU A 138 13.76 -5.30 -11.17
CA GLU A 138 14.69 -4.29 -11.72
C GLU A 138 15.35 -3.48 -10.60
N LEU A 139 14.56 -2.85 -9.71
CA LEU A 139 15.13 -1.96 -8.70
C LEU A 139 16.03 -2.71 -7.71
N PHE A 140 15.62 -3.88 -7.22
CA PHE A 140 16.40 -4.62 -6.22
C PHE A 140 17.69 -5.18 -6.82
N ALA A 141 17.62 -5.67 -8.06
CA ALA A 141 18.79 -6.12 -8.80
C ALA A 141 19.78 -4.97 -9.02
N LEU A 142 19.29 -3.81 -9.46
CA LEU A 142 20.09 -2.62 -9.68
C LEU A 142 20.71 -2.11 -8.36
N ALA A 143 19.89 -1.95 -7.32
CA ALA A 143 20.34 -1.49 -5.99
C ALA A 143 21.47 -2.36 -5.43
N ARG A 144 21.38 -3.68 -5.62
CA ARG A 144 22.44 -4.61 -5.19
C ARG A 144 23.76 -4.38 -5.93
N GLN A 145 23.71 -3.95 -7.19
CA GLN A 145 24.89 -3.75 -8.03
C GLN A 145 25.54 -2.38 -7.78
N VAL A 146 24.74 -1.33 -7.61
CA VAL A 146 25.23 0.06 -7.65
C VAL A 146 25.47 0.66 -6.26
N ILE A 147 24.74 0.22 -5.24
CA ILE A 147 24.88 0.78 -3.88
C ILE A 147 26.11 0.17 -3.19
N ALA A 148 27.00 1.04 -2.72
CA ALA A 148 28.19 0.64 -1.97
C ALA A 148 27.85 -0.05 -0.63
N GLY A 149 28.77 -0.89 -0.15
CA GLY A 149 28.53 -1.73 1.02
C GLY A 149 28.30 -0.97 2.32
N ASP A 150 28.98 0.17 2.50
CA ASP A 150 28.82 1.13 3.60
C ASP A 150 27.47 1.84 3.56
N ALA A 151 27.04 2.30 2.39
CA ALA A 151 25.71 2.88 2.18
C ALA A 151 24.58 1.89 2.53
N TRP A 152 24.77 0.60 2.24
CA TRP A 152 23.83 -0.45 2.65
C TRP A 152 23.66 -0.57 4.16
N PHE A 153 24.69 -0.29 4.97
CA PHE A 153 24.54 -0.28 6.43
C PHE A 153 23.67 0.87 6.90
N ALA A 154 23.84 2.06 6.33
CA ALA A 154 22.99 3.21 6.66
C ALA A 154 21.52 2.94 6.31
N ILE A 155 21.26 2.38 5.12
CA ILE A 155 19.92 1.97 4.69
C ILE A 155 19.35 0.91 5.65
N ALA A 156 20.12 -0.15 5.96
CA ALA A 156 19.66 -1.22 6.84
C ALA A 156 19.29 -0.69 8.24
N HIS A 157 20.10 0.21 8.79
CA HIS A 157 19.82 0.85 10.07
C HIS A 157 18.50 1.65 10.03
N GLN A 158 18.27 2.42 8.96
CA GLN A 158 17.04 3.19 8.77
C GLN A 158 15.81 2.29 8.63
N LEU A 159 15.91 1.18 7.88
CA LEU A 159 14.84 0.19 7.76
C LEU A 159 14.48 -0.41 9.12
N LEU A 160 15.49 -0.80 9.91
CA LEU A 160 15.29 -1.36 11.25
C LEU A 160 14.67 -0.34 12.22
N ALA A 161 15.10 0.92 12.16
CA ALA A 161 14.53 1.99 12.98
C ALA A 161 13.04 2.21 12.66
N GLN A 162 12.68 2.21 11.38
CA GLN A 162 11.27 2.28 10.98
C GLN A 162 10.47 1.06 11.43
N ASP A 163 11.03 -0.14 11.35
CA ASP A 163 10.37 -1.35 11.86
C ASP A 163 10.15 -1.31 13.37
N ALA A 164 11.13 -0.83 14.12
CA ALA A 164 11.00 -0.62 15.57
C ALA A 164 9.89 0.37 15.87
N GLN A 165 9.83 1.51 15.17
CA GLN A 165 8.78 2.50 15.34
C GLN A 165 7.40 1.95 14.94
N ALA A 166 7.30 1.21 13.85
CA ALA A 166 6.04 0.58 13.43
C ALA A 166 5.56 -0.45 14.46
N ARG A 167 6.47 -1.23 15.07
CA ARG A 167 6.14 -2.18 16.15
C ARG A 167 5.68 -1.46 17.41
N GLU A 168 6.32 -0.36 17.78
CA GLU A 168 5.93 0.42 18.96
C GLU A 168 4.56 1.08 18.76
N ASN A 169 4.30 1.67 17.60
CA ASN A 169 2.99 2.24 17.27
C ASN A 169 1.87 1.19 17.35
N ARG A 170 2.14 -0.04 16.90
CA ARG A 170 1.19 -1.15 17.03
C ARG A 170 0.94 -1.53 18.50
N ARG A 171 1.97 -1.53 19.34
CA ARG A 171 1.85 -1.79 20.79
C ARG A 171 1.09 -0.68 21.51
N ALA A 172 1.31 0.57 21.12
CA ALA A 172 0.64 1.76 21.65
C ALA A 172 -0.83 1.91 21.20
N GLY A 173 -1.39 0.92 20.48
CA GLY A 173 -2.81 0.88 20.13
C GLY A 173 -3.17 1.46 18.77
N ALA A 174 -2.20 1.84 17.93
CA ALA A 174 -2.48 2.10 16.52
C ALA A 174 -2.76 0.77 15.82
N LYS A 175 -4.04 0.36 15.76
CA LYS A 175 -4.48 -0.79 14.97
C LYS A 175 -4.14 -0.53 13.50
N VAL A 176 -2.97 -1.02 13.07
CA VAL A 176 -2.72 -1.30 11.67
C VAL A 176 -3.69 -2.42 11.32
N LEU A 177 -4.80 -2.11 10.65
CA LEU A 177 -5.76 -3.12 10.24
C LEU A 177 -5.12 -3.92 9.09
N PRO A 178 -4.70 -5.18 9.29
CA PRO A 178 -4.53 -6.07 8.15
C PRO A 178 -5.86 -6.11 7.40
N PHE A 179 -5.82 -6.29 6.09
CA PHE A 179 -7.04 -6.58 5.36
C PHE A 179 -7.58 -7.93 5.85
N VAL A 180 -8.52 -7.90 6.79
CA VAL A 180 -9.29 -9.07 7.21
C VAL A 180 -10.55 -9.04 6.37
N LEU A 181 -10.76 -10.09 5.57
CA LEU A 181 -12.02 -10.31 4.88
C LEU A 181 -13.16 -10.20 5.90
N PRO A 182 -14.07 -9.23 5.75
CA PRO A 182 -15.29 -9.22 6.54
C PRO A 182 -16.02 -10.54 6.25
N ALA A 183 -16.30 -11.32 7.29
CA ALA A 183 -17.13 -12.52 7.14
C ALA A 183 -18.49 -12.09 6.56
N ASP A 184 -19.00 -12.84 5.58
CA ASP A 184 -20.30 -12.57 4.97
C ASP A 184 -21.37 -12.45 6.08
N GLY A 185 -21.94 -11.25 6.21
CA GLY A 185 -22.99 -10.94 7.19
C GLY A 185 -22.53 -10.43 8.57
N ALA A 186 -21.23 -10.29 8.85
CA ALA A 186 -20.79 -9.69 10.12
C ALA A 186 -20.87 -8.15 10.07
N PRO A 187 -21.48 -7.48 11.06
CA PRO A 187 -21.46 -6.02 11.12
C PRO A 187 -20.01 -5.53 11.25
N LEU A 188 -19.61 -4.63 10.34
CA LEU A 188 -18.29 -3.99 10.26
C LEU A 188 -17.88 -3.24 11.55
N ALA A 189 -18.80 -3.05 12.50
CA ALA A 189 -18.53 -2.54 13.84
C ALA A 189 -17.48 -3.38 14.60
N THR A 190 -17.34 -4.68 14.28
CA THR A 190 -16.35 -5.56 14.92
C THR A 190 -14.92 -5.36 14.38
N LEU A 191 -14.79 -4.72 13.21
CA LEU A 191 -13.49 -4.47 12.55
C LEU A 191 -12.90 -3.09 12.87
N MET A 192 -13.69 -2.15 13.40
CA MET A 192 -13.20 -0.86 13.86
C MET A 192 -12.71 -0.95 15.33
N PRO A 193 -11.54 -0.37 15.70
CA PRO A 193 -11.23 -0.12 17.10
C PRO A 193 -12.31 0.80 17.70
N ALA A 194 -12.88 0.37 18.84
CA ALA A 194 -13.80 1.20 19.61
C ALA A 194 -13.17 2.56 19.92
N PRO A 195 -13.93 3.67 19.88
CA PRO A 195 -13.40 4.99 20.20
C PRO A 195 -12.83 4.95 21.63
N ALA A 196 -11.58 5.37 21.77
CA ALA A 196 -10.90 5.44 23.05
C ALA A 196 -11.77 6.23 24.04
N LYS A 197 -12.21 5.57 25.11
CA LYS A 197 -12.95 6.22 26.19
C LYS A 197 -12.03 7.30 26.77
N ARG A 198 -12.36 8.57 26.54
CA ARG A 198 -11.79 9.69 27.30
C ARG A 198 -12.21 9.48 28.75
N GLN A 199 -11.26 9.11 29.61
CA GLN A 199 -11.44 9.16 31.05
C GLN A 199 -11.50 10.64 31.44
N ALA A 200 -12.60 11.01 32.08
CA ALA A 200 -12.77 12.25 32.82
C ALA A 200 -12.18 12.10 34.22
#